data_AF-A0AAQ4F8A8-F1
#
_entry.id   AF-A0AAQ4F8A8-F1
#
_cell.length_a   1.000
_cell.length_b   1.000
_cell.length_c   1.000
_cell.angle_alpha   90.00
_cell.angle_beta   90.00
_cell.angle_gamma   90.00
#
_symmetry.space_group_name_H-M   'P 1'
#
loop_
_entity.id
_entity.type
_entity.pdbx_description
1 polymer ?
#
loop_
_entity_poly.entity_id
_entity_poly.type
_entity_poly.pdbx_seq_one_letter_code
_entity_poly.pdbx_strand_id
1 'polypeptide(L)'
;MASAAAYFDSRIWILGGITRSAANRCRVTDAVYEFDQLDGRWFQAASLWAPLAYCLVLTTAESSGEERLWLWGGMDEDGRSLGELRLWKPERRSWKRFWRLQPARHAFCGAVVGNQMCLLGGIESRFRAATDAHTQLDPAQKSVCSGCPIPYPVTGASAVALPSRESSPSLRIAQSEADSLDQATVKMRTVYRRYRQRRKVKEGDEVPDSQLLVVE
;
A
#
# COMPACT_ATOMS: atom_id res chain seq x y z
N MET A 1 -12.41 -6.36 -13.06
CA MET A 1 -11.04 -6.14 -13.58
C MET A 1 -10.44 -7.49 -13.93
N ALA A 2 -10.52 -7.92 -15.19
CA ALA A 2 -9.86 -9.16 -15.61
C ALA A 2 -8.47 -8.87 -16.19
N SER A 3 -8.32 -7.78 -16.96
CA SER A 3 -7.04 -7.26 -17.41
C SER A 3 -6.45 -6.29 -16.39
N ALA A 4 -5.13 -6.11 -16.45
CA ALA A 4 -4.41 -5.07 -15.72
C ALA A 4 -4.03 -3.93 -16.67
N ALA A 5 -3.97 -2.71 -16.13
CA ALA A 5 -3.54 -1.54 -16.88
C ALA A 5 -2.55 -0.71 -16.05
N ALA A 6 -1.57 -0.11 -16.72
CA ALA A 6 -0.61 0.79 -16.11
C ALA A 6 -0.10 1.83 -17.11
N TYR A 7 0.42 2.94 -16.59
CA TYR A 7 1.15 3.92 -17.39
C TYR A 7 2.65 3.66 -17.21
N PHE A 8 3.37 3.51 -18.31
CA PHE A 8 4.80 3.17 -18.32
C PHE A 8 5.43 3.63 -19.64
N ASP A 9 6.61 4.25 -19.56
CA ASP A 9 7.37 4.74 -20.71
C ASP A 9 6.54 5.64 -21.63
N SER A 10 5.80 6.56 -21.00
CA SER A 10 4.87 7.48 -21.66
C SER A 10 3.74 6.83 -22.47
N ARG A 11 3.46 5.54 -22.25
CA ARG A 11 2.42 4.77 -22.94
C ARG A 11 1.45 4.15 -21.93
N ILE A 12 0.23 3.90 -22.37
CA ILE A 12 -0.72 3.10 -21.57
C ILE A 12 -0.57 1.64 -21.95
N TRP A 13 -0.36 0.78 -20.98
CA TRP A 13 -0.21 -0.65 -21.16
C TRP A 13 -1.46 -1.38 -20.67
N ILE A 14 -1.94 -2.34 -21.45
CA ILE A 14 -2.98 -3.30 -21.06
C ILE A 14 -2.40 -4.70 -21.15
N LEU A 15 -2.51 -5.47 -20.07
CA LEU A 15 -1.89 -6.77 -19.93
C LEU A 15 -2.93 -7.83 -19.59
N GLY A 16 -2.93 -8.90 -20.38
CA GLY A 16 -3.72 -10.10 -20.15
C GLY A 16 -5.22 -9.84 -20.06
N GLY A 17 -5.90 -10.67 -19.28
CA GLY A 17 -7.33 -10.60 -19.01
C GLY A 17 -8.13 -11.73 -19.65
N ILE A 18 -9.44 -11.53 -19.70
CA ILE A 18 -10.37 -12.49 -20.27
C ILE A 18 -10.95 -11.87 -21.53
N THR A 19 -10.78 -12.55 -22.65
CA THR A 19 -11.31 -12.16 -23.96
C THR A 19 -12.33 -13.18 -24.47
N ARG A 20 -13.12 -12.78 -25.47
CA ARG A 20 -14.08 -13.69 -26.12
C ARG A 20 -13.43 -14.31 -27.35
N SER A 21 -13.43 -15.64 -27.41
CA SER A 21 -13.05 -16.37 -28.62
C SER A 21 -14.17 -16.33 -29.66
N ALA A 22 -13.83 -16.60 -30.93
CA ALA A 22 -14.79 -16.71 -32.05
C ALA A 22 -15.93 -17.72 -31.76
N ALA A 23 -15.68 -18.72 -30.92
CA ALA A 23 -16.67 -19.71 -30.48
C ALA A 23 -17.55 -19.25 -29.30
N ASN A 24 -17.62 -17.95 -28.99
CA ASN A 24 -18.32 -17.38 -27.81
C ASN A 24 -17.86 -17.91 -26.44
N ARG A 25 -16.69 -18.55 -26.37
CA ARG A 25 -16.09 -18.98 -25.09
C ARG A 25 -15.20 -17.89 -24.53
N CYS A 26 -15.36 -17.58 -23.24
CA CYS A 26 -14.39 -16.77 -22.50
C CYS A 26 -13.06 -17.52 -22.41
N ARG A 27 -11.96 -16.85 -22.76
CA ARG A 27 -10.60 -17.38 -22.71
C ARG A 27 -9.70 -16.36 -22.03
N VAL A 28 -8.79 -16.85 -21.19
CA VAL A 28 -7.72 -16.02 -20.63
C VAL A 28 -6.71 -15.71 -21.75
N THR A 29 -6.24 -14.48 -21.84
CA THR A 29 -5.27 -14.04 -22.86
C THR A 29 -3.91 -13.73 -22.26
N ASP A 30 -2.87 -13.93 -23.04
CA ASP A 30 -1.48 -13.51 -22.78
C ASP A 30 -1.11 -12.22 -23.52
N ALA A 31 -2.04 -11.67 -24.31
CA ALA A 31 -1.79 -10.48 -25.11
C ALA A 31 -1.45 -9.26 -24.23
N VAL A 32 -0.49 -8.48 -24.71
CA VAL A 32 -0.10 -7.19 -24.14
C VAL A 32 -0.22 -6.14 -25.23
N TYR A 33 -0.89 -5.04 -24.92
CA TYR A 33 -1.05 -3.92 -25.81
C TYR A 33 -0.53 -2.64 -25.17
N GLU A 34 0.18 -1.85 -25.96
CA GLU A 34 0.63 -0.51 -25.59
C GLU A 34 -0.11 0.51 -26.47
N PHE A 35 -0.57 1.60 -25.86
CA PHE A 35 -1.18 2.71 -26.55
C PHE A 35 -0.21 3.87 -26.60
N ASP A 36 0.16 4.24 -27.81
CA ASP A 36 0.92 5.45 -28.06
C ASP A 36 -0.06 6.62 -28.16
N GLN A 37 0.07 7.58 -27.23
CA GLN A 37 -0.80 8.76 -27.19
C GLN A 37 -0.49 9.75 -28.30
N LEU A 38 0.75 9.75 -28.82
CA LEU A 38 1.17 10.64 -29.90
C LEU A 38 0.58 10.17 -31.24
N ASP A 39 0.64 8.85 -31.48
CA ASP A 39 0.10 8.24 -32.71
C ASP A 39 -1.39 7.90 -32.61
N GLY A 40 -1.96 7.89 -31.39
CA GLY A 40 -3.35 7.53 -31.13
C GLY A 40 -3.68 6.07 -31.47
N ARG A 41 -2.70 5.17 -31.39
CA ARG A 41 -2.83 3.78 -31.86
C ARG A 41 -2.39 2.78 -30.80
N TRP A 42 -3.03 1.61 -30.84
CA TRP A 42 -2.62 0.44 -30.09
C TRP A 42 -1.59 -0.36 -30.88
N PHE A 43 -0.52 -0.77 -30.21
CA PHE A 43 0.49 -1.69 -30.72
C PHE A 43 0.52 -2.93 -29.85
N GLN A 44 0.78 -4.08 -30.45
CA GLN A 44 0.97 -5.31 -29.71
C GLN A 44 2.42 -5.38 -29.23
N ALA A 45 2.61 -5.41 -27.91
CA ALA A 45 3.92 -5.62 -27.30
C ALA A 45 4.21 -7.13 -27.15
N ALA A 46 5.34 -7.47 -26.54
CA ALA A 46 5.66 -8.87 -26.27
C ALA A 46 4.64 -9.49 -25.30
N SER A 47 4.02 -10.59 -25.73
CA SER A 47 3.05 -11.34 -24.94
C SER A 47 3.61 -11.77 -23.59
N LEU A 48 2.71 -11.98 -22.64
CA LEU A 48 3.01 -12.69 -21.41
C LEU A 48 3.49 -14.11 -21.73
N TRP A 49 4.21 -14.71 -20.78
CA TRP A 49 4.73 -16.07 -20.93
C TRP A 49 3.63 -17.15 -20.91
N ALA A 50 2.46 -16.81 -20.37
CA ALA A 50 1.29 -17.64 -20.27
C ALA A 50 0.06 -16.72 -20.13
N PRO A 51 -1.13 -17.19 -20.52
CA PRO A 51 -2.36 -16.44 -20.34
C PRO A 51 -2.64 -16.16 -18.86
N LEU A 52 -3.01 -14.93 -18.55
CA LEU A 52 -3.16 -14.44 -17.18
C LEU A 52 -4.34 -13.48 -17.05
N ALA A 53 -5.21 -13.71 -16.07
CA ALA A 53 -6.28 -12.80 -15.68
C ALA A 53 -6.14 -12.35 -14.22
N TYR A 54 -6.80 -11.26 -13.83
CA TYR A 54 -6.83 -10.75 -12.45
C TYR A 54 -5.44 -10.48 -11.84
N CYS A 55 -4.46 -10.16 -12.68
CA CYS A 55 -3.13 -9.76 -12.25
C CYS A 55 -3.12 -8.29 -11.83
N LEU A 56 -2.07 -7.90 -11.10
CA LEU A 56 -1.77 -6.52 -10.77
C LEU A 56 -0.56 -6.06 -11.57
N VAL A 57 -0.62 -4.85 -12.11
CA VAL A 57 0.52 -4.20 -12.76
C VAL A 57 0.80 -2.89 -12.06
N LEU A 58 2.08 -2.67 -11.73
CA LEU A 58 2.55 -1.48 -11.02
C LEU A 58 3.78 -0.91 -11.71
N THR A 59 3.85 0.42 -11.76
CA THR A 59 5.04 1.14 -12.22
C THR A 59 5.76 1.74 -11.03
N THR A 60 7.07 1.54 -10.93
CA THR A 60 7.94 2.17 -9.92
C THR A 60 9.01 3.01 -10.60
N ALA A 61 9.44 4.09 -9.97
CA ALA A 61 10.61 4.85 -10.40
C ALA A 61 11.84 4.45 -9.58
N GLU A 62 12.96 4.21 -10.25
CA GLU A 62 14.28 4.05 -9.63
C GLU A 62 14.86 5.42 -9.24
N SER A 63 15.89 5.43 -8.40
CA SER A 63 16.60 6.67 -8.04
C SER A 63 17.29 7.33 -9.24
N SER A 64 17.58 6.58 -10.31
CA SER A 64 18.09 7.09 -11.58
C SER A 64 17.03 7.80 -12.43
N GLY A 65 15.76 7.76 -12.05
CA GLY A 65 14.63 8.26 -12.84
C GLY A 65 14.09 7.26 -13.86
N GLU A 66 14.70 6.07 -14.00
CA GLU A 66 14.18 5.02 -14.86
C GLU A 66 12.90 4.39 -14.27
N GLU A 67 11.87 4.25 -15.09
CA GLU A 67 10.67 3.51 -14.72
C GLU A 67 10.90 1.99 -14.83
N ARG A 68 10.19 1.24 -13.98
CA ARG A 68 10.14 -0.22 -14.01
C ARG A 68 8.69 -0.66 -13.99
N LEU A 69 8.33 -1.54 -14.93
CA LEU A 69 6.99 -2.13 -15.01
C LEU A 69 7.00 -3.53 -14.40
N TRP A 70 6.18 -3.70 -13.37
CA TRP A 70 6.05 -4.94 -12.61
C TRP A 70 4.68 -5.57 -12.85
N LEU A 71 4.66 -6.88 -13.02
CA LEU A 71 3.43 -7.67 -13.09
C LEU A 71 3.46 -8.74 -12.01
N TRP A 72 2.42 -8.79 -11.18
CA TRP A 72 2.30 -9.74 -10.09
C TRP A 72 1.04 -10.57 -10.23
N GLY A 73 1.25 -11.89 -10.17
CA GLY A 73 0.24 -12.85 -9.79
C GLY A 73 -0.80 -13.00 -10.87
N GLY A 74 -2.06 -13.08 -10.46
CA GLY A 74 -3.16 -13.37 -11.36
C GLY A 74 -3.52 -14.85 -11.35
N MET A 75 -4.38 -15.23 -12.30
CA MET A 75 -5.02 -16.52 -12.40
C MET A 75 -4.73 -17.10 -13.78
N ASP A 76 -4.30 -18.36 -13.80
CA ASP A 76 -4.08 -19.11 -15.05
C ASP A 76 -5.41 -19.62 -15.67
N GLU A 77 -5.31 -20.29 -16.82
CA GLU A 77 -6.47 -20.88 -17.52
C GLU A 77 -7.18 -21.97 -16.70
N ASP A 78 -6.49 -22.61 -15.75
CA ASP A 78 -7.04 -23.64 -14.86
C ASP A 78 -7.70 -23.05 -13.60
N GLY A 79 -7.71 -21.72 -13.46
CA GLY A 79 -8.29 -21.03 -12.30
C GLY A 79 -7.36 -21.00 -11.07
N ARG A 80 -6.07 -21.29 -11.22
CA ARG A 80 -5.10 -21.30 -10.12
C ARG A 80 -4.44 -19.94 -9.95
N SER A 81 -4.40 -19.45 -8.72
CA SER A 81 -3.62 -18.27 -8.33
C SER A 81 -2.13 -18.49 -8.60
N LEU A 82 -1.48 -17.49 -9.20
CA LEU A 82 -0.04 -17.43 -9.38
C LEU A 82 0.58 -16.47 -8.36
N GLY A 83 1.74 -16.84 -7.83
CA GLY A 83 2.54 -15.99 -6.92
C GLY A 83 3.69 -15.28 -7.61
N GLU A 84 3.81 -15.39 -8.93
CA GLU A 84 4.98 -14.88 -9.66
C GLU A 84 4.96 -13.36 -9.77
N LEU A 85 6.06 -12.73 -9.36
CA LEU A 85 6.38 -11.34 -9.63
C LEU A 85 7.37 -11.29 -10.79
N ARG A 86 7.04 -10.50 -11.81
CA ARG A 86 7.83 -10.35 -13.02
C ARG A 86 8.11 -8.89 -13.32
N LEU A 87 9.25 -8.68 -13.96
CA LEU A 87 9.75 -7.37 -14.36
C LEU A 87 9.86 -7.33 -15.89
N TRP A 88 9.31 -6.28 -16.49
CA TRP A 88 9.55 -5.97 -17.89
C TRP A 88 11.01 -5.55 -18.11
N LYS A 89 11.64 -6.10 -19.16
CA LYS A 89 12.99 -5.74 -19.61
C LYS A 89 12.91 -5.10 -20.99
N PRO A 90 12.92 -3.75 -21.08
CA PRO A 90 12.82 -3.02 -22.35
C PRO A 90 13.87 -3.43 -23.36
N GLU A 91 15.11 -3.68 -22.91
CA GLU A 91 16.26 -3.99 -23.78
C GLU A 91 16.07 -5.31 -24.53
N ARG A 92 15.35 -6.25 -23.91
CA ARG A 92 15.09 -7.59 -24.47
C ARG A 92 13.65 -7.74 -24.95
N ARG A 93 12.80 -6.73 -24.76
CA ARG A 93 11.36 -6.78 -24.96
C ARG A 93 10.75 -8.05 -24.38
N SER A 94 11.07 -8.34 -23.12
CA SER A 94 10.72 -9.62 -22.50
C SER A 94 10.38 -9.49 -21.01
N TRP A 95 9.56 -10.42 -20.52
CA TRP A 95 9.23 -10.53 -19.11
C TRP A 95 10.21 -11.44 -18.39
N LYS A 96 10.91 -10.92 -17.38
CA LYS A 96 11.81 -11.71 -16.54
C LYS A 96 11.14 -12.04 -15.21
N ARG A 97 11.17 -13.32 -14.81
CA ARG A 97 10.75 -13.73 -13.46
C ARG A 97 11.71 -13.12 -12.43
N PHE A 98 11.16 -12.40 -11.46
CA PHE A 98 11.93 -11.76 -10.40
C PHE A 98 11.82 -12.54 -9.10
N TRP A 99 10.61 -12.80 -8.64
CA TRP A 99 10.35 -13.54 -7.40
C TRP A 99 9.06 -14.37 -7.51
N ARG A 100 8.82 -15.25 -6.53
CA ARG A 100 7.60 -16.03 -6.40
C ARG A 100 7.18 -15.96 -4.94
N LEU A 101 6.11 -15.25 -4.68
CA LEU A 101 5.58 -15.00 -3.35
C LEU A 101 4.52 -16.04 -2.98
N GLN A 102 4.52 -16.43 -1.71
CA GLN A 102 3.56 -17.36 -1.13
C GLN A 102 2.83 -16.66 0.04
N PRO A 103 1.53 -16.90 0.21
CA PRO A 103 0.66 -17.69 -0.67
C PRO A 103 0.39 -16.99 -2.01
N ALA A 104 0.15 -17.79 -3.05
CA ALA A 104 -0.23 -17.29 -4.37
C ALA A 104 -1.65 -16.70 -4.36
N ARG A 105 -1.81 -15.47 -4.86
CA ARG A 105 -3.08 -14.73 -4.86
C ARG A 105 -3.40 -14.18 -6.24
N HIS A 106 -4.67 -13.83 -6.46
CA HIS A 106 -5.12 -13.02 -7.60
C HIS A 106 -6.22 -12.05 -7.16
N ALA A 107 -6.60 -11.12 -8.04
CA ALA A 107 -7.64 -10.10 -7.78
C ALA A 107 -7.41 -9.26 -6.50
N PHE A 108 -6.16 -9.16 -6.05
CA PHE A 108 -5.75 -8.23 -5.00
C PHE A 108 -5.56 -6.83 -5.60
N CYS A 109 -5.63 -5.81 -4.77
CA CYS A 109 -5.25 -4.46 -5.15
C CYS A 109 -3.86 -4.12 -4.63
N GLY A 110 -3.23 -3.12 -5.21
CA GLY A 110 -1.98 -2.61 -4.69
C GLY A 110 -1.62 -1.26 -5.28
N ALA A 111 -0.70 -0.60 -4.60
CA ALA A 111 -0.18 0.70 -4.99
C ALA A 111 1.28 0.83 -4.53
N VAL A 112 2.00 1.77 -5.11
CA VAL A 112 3.39 2.08 -4.76
C VAL A 112 3.39 3.24 -3.76
N VAL A 113 3.99 3.05 -2.58
CA VAL A 113 4.14 4.07 -1.55
C VAL A 113 5.63 4.27 -1.29
N GLY A 114 6.17 5.44 -1.68
CA GLY A 114 7.62 5.65 -1.70
C GLY A 114 8.29 4.64 -2.63
N ASN A 115 9.21 3.84 -2.10
CA ASN A 115 9.91 2.78 -2.83
C ASN A 115 9.30 1.37 -2.62
N GLN A 116 8.17 1.27 -1.92
CA GLN A 116 7.56 0.00 -1.55
C GLN A 116 6.27 -0.24 -2.33
N MET A 117 6.05 -1.49 -2.74
CA MET A 117 4.78 -1.94 -3.27
C MET A 117 3.92 -2.50 -2.13
N CYS A 118 2.74 -1.93 -1.93
CA CYS A 118 1.77 -2.43 -0.96
C CYS A 118 0.69 -3.21 -1.70
N LEU A 119 0.47 -4.46 -1.30
CA LEU A 119 -0.63 -5.31 -1.76
C LEU A 119 -1.64 -5.54 -0.64
N LEU A 120 -2.91 -5.52 -1.01
CA LEU A 120 -4.03 -5.64 -0.07
C LEU A 120 -5.05 -6.65 -0.61
N GLY A 121 -5.42 -7.58 0.25
CA GLY A 121 -6.48 -8.56 0.02
C GLY A 121 -6.19 -9.54 -1.11
N GLY A 122 -7.21 -9.80 -1.94
CA GLY A 122 -7.22 -10.78 -3.02
C GLY A 122 -7.90 -12.09 -2.64
N ILE A 123 -7.70 -13.10 -3.48
CA ILE A 123 -8.24 -14.46 -3.29
C ILE A 123 -7.15 -15.50 -3.54
N GLU A 124 -7.17 -16.53 -2.70
CA GLU A 124 -6.34 -17.73 -2.85
C GLU A 124 -7.20 -18.85 -3.45
N SER A 125 -6.88 -19.31 -4.67
CA SER A 125 -7.67 -20.36 -5.33
C SER A 125 -7.81 -21.64 -4.50
N ARG A 126 -6.85 -21.92 -3.61
CA ARG A 126 -6.88 -23.08 -2.71
C ARG A 126 -8.04 -23.00 -1.70
N PHE A 127 -8.28 -21.83 -1.14
CA PHE A 127 -9.29 -21.61 -0.11
C PHE A 127 -10.60 -21.07 -0.68
N ARG A 128 -10.57 -20.56 -1.92
CA ARG A 128 -11.72 -19.93 -2.60
C ARG A 128 -12.37 -18.83 -1.75
N ALA A 129 -11.56 -18.16 -0.94
CA ALA A 129 -11.98 -17.13 0.00
C ALA A 129 -11.16 -15.86 -0.19
N ALA A 130 -11.80 -14.71 0.00
CA ALA A 130 -11.09 -13.45 0.07
C ALA A 130 -10.17 -13.42 1.30
N THR A 131 -9.07 -12.69 1.22
CA THR A 131 -8.14 -12.48 2.33
C THR A 131 -8.09 -10.99 2.72
N ASP A 132 -7.69 -10.73 3.96
CA ASP A 132 -7.35 -9.43 4.52
C ASP A 132 -5.83 -9.18 4.55
N ALA A 133 -5.05 -10.06 3.92
CA ALA A 133 -3.60 -9.98 3.97
C ALA A 133 -3.04 -8.70 3.35
N HIS A 134 -2.20 -8.01 4.11
CA HIS A 134 -1.42 -6.85 3.71
C HIS A 134 0.04 -7.27 3.51
N THR A 135 0.56 -7.11 2.30
CA THR A 135 1.95 -7.45 1.97
C THR A 135 2.67 -6.23 1.45
N GLN A 136 3.80 -5.92 2.07
CA GLN A 136 4.71 -4.87 1.64
C GLN A 136 5.94 -5.52 1.01
N LEU A 137 6.32 -5.04 -0.16
CA LEU A 137 7.45 -5.54 -0.92
C LEU A 137 8.37 -4.38 -1.28
N ASP A 138 9.66 -4.53 -0.96
CA ASP A 138 10.71 -3.70 -1.50
C ASP A 138 11.45 -4.50 -2.60
N PRO A 139 11.28 -4.14 -3.89
CA PRO A 139 11.93 -4.84 -4.99
C PRO A 139 13.45 -4.63 -5.01
N ALA A 140 13.96 -3.51 -4.53
CA ALA A 140 15.39 -3.20 -4.53
C ALA A 140 16.12 -4.03 -3.46
N GLN A 141 15.54 -4.13 -2.27
CA GLN A 141 16.08 -4.92 -1.17
C GLN A 141 15.74 -6.41 -1.27
N LYS A 142 14.82 -6.80 -2.17
CA LYS A 142 14.24 -8.15 -2.22
C LYS A 142 13.77 -8.59 -0.83
N SER A 143 13.03 -7.72 -0.17
CA SER A 143 12.43 -7.99 1.14
C SER A 143 10.92 -7.97 1.03
N VAL A 144 10.28 -8.87 1.78
CA VAL A 144 8.83 -8.93 1.89
C VAL A 144 8.44 -8.95 3.36
N CYS A 145 7.49 -8.11 3.73
CA CYS A 145 6.98 -7.99 5.08
C CYS A 145 5.46 -8.07 5.08
N SER A 146 4.88 -8.73 6.08
CA SER A 146 3.45 -8.67 6.34
C SER A 146 3.15 -7.38 7.12
N GLY A 147 2.26 -6.55 6.58
CA GLY A 147 1.75 -5.37 7.26
C GLY A 147 0.56 -5.71 8.15
N CYS A 148 -0.04 -4.66 8.75
CA CYS A 148 -1.31 -4.81 9.48
C CYS A 148 -2.42 -5.25 8.50
N PRO A 149 -3.15 -6.35 8.77
CA PRO A 149 -4.26 -6.79 7.92
C PRO A 149 -5.30 -5.69 7.72
N ILE A 150 -5.94 -5.69 6.57
CA ILE A 150 -7.05 -4.76 6.32
C ILE A 150 -8.28 -5.18 7.16
N PRO A 151 -9.20 -4.25 7.51
CA PRO A 151 -10.30 -4.56 8.44
C PRO A 151 -11.26 -5.66 7.95
N TYR A 152 -11.36 -5.85 6.63
CA TYR A 152 -12.23 -6.83 6.00
C TYR A 152 -11.51 -7.48 4.83
N PRO A 153 -11.70 -8.80 4.60
CA PRO A 153 -11.23 -9.44 3.39
C PRO A 153 -11.88 -8.83 2.13
N VAL A 154 -11.07 -8.45 1.14
CA VAL A 154 -11.57 -7.83 -0.11
C VAL A 154 -10.96 -8.49 -1.34
N THR A 155 -11.72 -8.50 -2.43
CA THR A 155 -11.27 -8.93 -3.76
C THR A 155 -11.84 -7.99 -4.82
N GLY A 156 -11.13 -7.76 -5.91
CA GLY A 156 -11.58 -6.87 -6.99
C GLY A 156 -11.62 -5.38 -6.60
N ALA A 157 -11.03 -5.02 -5.47
CA ALA A 157 -10.83 -3.63 -5.07
C ALA A 157 -9.77 -2.94 -5.95
N SER A 158 -9.68 -1.62 -5.86
CA SER A 158 -8.60 -0.83 -6.46
C SER A 158 -7.92 -0.01 -5.36
N ALA A 159 -6.63 0.25 -5.53
CA ALA A 159 -5.83 1.04 -4.60
C ALA A 159 -5.09 2.13 -5.36
N VAL A 160 -5.01 3.32 -4.77
CA VAL A 160 -4.24 4.44 -5.29
C VAL A 160 -3.42 5.03 -4.15
N ALA A 161 -2.13 5.23 -4.39
CA ALA A 161 -1.29 5.97 -3.47
C ALA A 161 -1.39 7.46 -3.81
N LEU A 162 -1.74 8.27 -2.82
CA LEU A 162 -1.69 9.71 -2.94
C LEU A 162 -0.37 10.19 -2.34
N PRO A 163 0.25 11.23 -2.91
CA PRO A 163 1.40 11.86 -2.28
C PRO A 163 1.01 12.33 -0.88
N SER A 164 1.91 12.16 0.08
CA SER A 164 1.72 12.63 1.45
C SER A 164 1.42 14.14 1.42
N ARG A 165 0.31 14.53 2.06
CA ARG A 165 -0.22 15.90 2.08
C ARG A 165 0.69 16.94 2.76
N GLU A 166 1.83 16.53 3.31
CA GLU A 166 2.81 17.40 3.99
C GLU A 166 3.56 18.35 3.05
N SER A 167 3.39 18.20 1.73
CA SER A 167 3.92 19.11 0.73
C SER A 167 3.04 20.33 0.45
N SER A 168 1.84 20.43 1.04
CA SER A 168 0.97 21.61 0.88
C SER A 168 1.34 22.73 1.88
N PRO A 169 1.74 23.94 1.42
CA PRO A 169 2.11 25.05 2.31
C PRO A 169 1.00 25.43 3.31
N SER A 170 -0.26 25.33 2.88
CA SER A 170 -1.44 25.65 3.68
C SER A 170 -1.67 24.68 4.85
N LEU A 171 -1.28 23.42 4.71
CA LEU A 171 -1.42 22.41 5.77
C LEU A 171 -0.28 22.46 6.79
N ARG A 172 0.92 22.90 6.40
CA ARG A 172 2.02 23.15 7.34
C ARG A 172 1.67 24.23 8.35
N ILE A 173 1.01 25.29 7.89
CA ILE A 173 0.55 26.39 8.76
C ILE A 173 -0.46 25.83 9.77
N ALA A 174 -1.46 25.08 9.31
CA ALA A 174 -2.48 24.46 10.17
C ALA A 174 -1.89 23.43 11.15
N GLN A 175 -0.90 22.62 10.74
CA GLN A 175 -0.19 21.68 11.62
C GLN A 175 0.68 22.40 12.64
N SER A 176 1.36 23.48 12.26
CA SER A 176 2.15 24.30 13.19
C SER A 176 1.28 24.98 14.25
N GLU A 177 0.09 25.44 13.86
CA GLU A 177 -0.89 26.02 14.78
C GLU A 177 -1.45 24.96 15.73
N ALA A 178 -1.80 23.77 15.23
CA ALA A 178 -2.26 22.66 16.05
C ALA A 178 -1.20 22.16 17.05
N ASP A 179 0.06 22.01 16.62
CA ASP A 179 1.17 21.59 17.47
C ASP A 179 1.50 22.65 18.54
N SER A 180 1.37 23.94 18.20
CA SER A 180 1.55 25.03 19.16
C SER A 180 0.49 25.02 20.27
N LEU A 181 -0.77 24.72 19.91
CA LEU A 181 -1.89 24.61 20.85
C LEU A 181 -1.74 23.38 21.76
N ASP A 182 -1.24 22.26 21.22
CA ASP A 182 -1.04 21.04 22.01
C ASP A 182 0.15 21.19 22.98
N GLN A 183 1.25 21.82 22.54
CA GLN A 183 2.36 22.19 23.43
C GLN A 183 1.93 23.16 24.54
N ALA A 184 1.09 24.16 24.24
CA ALA A 184 0.55 25.07 25.24
C ALA A 184 -0.31 24.32 26.27
N THR A 185 -1.14 23.37 25.80
CA THR A 185 -2.00 22.54 26.64
C THR A 185 -1.19 21.63 27.57
N VAL A 186 -0.11 21.02 27.06
CA VAL A 186 0.80 20.19 27.86
C VAL A 186 1.55 21.02 28.90
N LYS A 187 2.03 22.22 28.55
CA LYS A 187 2.66 23.15 29.50
C LYS A 187 1.69 23.55 30.61
N MET A 188 0.45 23.88 30.26
CA MET A 188 -0.57 24.31 31.22
C MET A 188 -0.98 23.18 32.18
N ARG A 189 -1.15 21.95 31.68
CA ARG A 189 -1.39 20.76 32.52
C ARG A 189 -0.22 20.49 33.48
N THR A 190 1.01 20.71 33.04
CA THR A 190 2.21 20.53 33.86
C THR A 190 2.30 21.57 34.97
N VAL A 191 2.01 22.85 34.66
CA VAL A 191 1.95 23.93 35.65
C VAL A 191 0.86 23.65 36.69
N TYR A 192 -0.34 23.27 36.25
CA TYR A 192 -1.45 22.99 37.16
C TYR A 192 -1.17 21.79 38.08
N ARG A 193 -0.49 20.74 37.59
CA ARG A 193 -0.02 19.62 38.41
C ARG A 193 0.96 20.07 39.49
N ARG A 194 1.96 20.90 39.14
CA ARG A 194 2.93 21.43 40.10
C ARG A 194 2.28 22.35 41.14
N TYR A 195 1.34 23.20 40.72
CA TYR A 195 0.56 24.04 41.64
C TYR A 195 -0.25 23.19 42.63
N ARG A 196 -0.97 22.17 42.14
CA ARG A 196 -1.76 21.26 42.97
C ARG A 196 -0.89 20.49 43.98
N GLN A 197 0.31 20.06 43.58
CA GLN A 197 1.26 19.41 44.49
C GLN A 197 1.75 20.37 45.58
N ARG A 198 2.12 21.61 45.23
CA ARG A 198 2.51 22.63 46.23
C ARG A 198 1.40 22.96 47.21
N ARG A 199 0.14 22.98 46.74
CA ARG A 199 -1.01 23.24 47.60
C ARG A 199 -1.25 22.09 48.59
N LYS A 200 -1.12 20.83 48.15
CA LYS A 200 -1.19 19.66 49.05
C LYS A 200 -0.08 19.62 50.10
N VAL A 201 1.11 20.11 49.77
CA VAL A 201 2.21 20.24 50.75
C VAL A 201 1.88 21.32 51.79
N LYS A 202 1.33 22.46 51.37
CA LYS A 202 0.92 23.53 52.31
C LYS A 202 -0.26 23.15 53.21
N GLU A 203 -1.22 22.37 52.70
CA GLU A 203 -2.36 21.87 53.49
C GLU A 203 -1.96 20.70 54.43
N GLY A 204 -0.75 20.16 54.32
CA GLY A 204 -0.23 19.09 55.19
C GLY A 204 0.62 19.57 56.37
N ASP A 205 0.97 20.87 56.44
CA ASP A 205 1.88 21.44 57.45
C ASP A 205 1.16 22.29 58.53
N GLU A 206 -0.17 22.30 58.60
CA GLU A 206 -0.94 22.96 59.69
C GLU A 206 -1.40 21.96 60.78
N VAL A 207 -0.45 21.62 61.66
CA VAL A 207 -0.44 21.34 63.14
C VAL A 207 -1.58 20.53 63.83
N PRO A 208 -1.30 19.78 64.93
CA PRO A 208 -1.01 20.39 66.25
C PRO A 208 0.02 19.66 67.12
N ASP A 209 0.89 20.38 67.84
CA ASP A 209 1.34 19.92 69.15
C ASP A 209 1.70 21.09 70.08
N SER A 210 0.80 21.37 71.01
CA SER A 210 1.11 22.02 72.28
C SER A 210 0.21 21.37 73.34
N GLN A 211 0.63 20.21 73.84
CA GLN A 211 0.09 19.62 75.05
C GLN A 211 0.44 20.47 76.27
N LEU A 212 -0.53 20.83 77.08
CA LEU A 212 -0.32 21.25 78.47
C LEU A 212 -1.40 20.60 79.34
N LEU A 213 -0.94 19.73 80.25
CA LEU A 213 -1.72 18.95 81.20
C LEU A 213 -1.55 19.57 82.61
N VAL A 214 -2.71 19.82 83.26
CA VAL A 214 -3.04 19.58 84.69
C VAL A 214 -2.75 20.70 85.73
N VAL A 215 -3.78 20.85 86.60
CA VAL A 215 -3.87 21.47 87.95
C VAL A 215 -3.98 23.01 87.97
N GLU A 216 -4.96 23.64 88.62
CA GLU A 216 -5.99 23.22 89.62
C GLU A 216 -7.31 23.97 89.40
#